data_AF-A0A7W0H4W9-F1
#
_entry.id   AF-A0A7W0H4W9-F1
#
_cell.length_a   1.000
_cell.length_b   1.000
_cell.length_c   1.000
_cell.angle_alpha   90.00
_cell.angle_beta   90.00
_cell.angle_gamma   90.00
#
_symmetry.space_group_name_H-M   'P 1'
#
loop_
_entity.id
_entity.type
_entity.pdbx_description
1 polymer ?
#
loop_
_entity_poly.entity_id
_entity_poly.type
_entity_poly.pdbx_seq_one_letter_code
_entity_poly.pdbx_strand_id
1 'polypeptide(L)' 'WACDKRLRAHVGVLSDSTRKWHPWAGDVYRRALARGQDHPHARRTLGRAWMLELWRCWQDGKPHDPTRHVNLQRLQTTNG' A
#
# COMPACT_ATOMS: atom_id res chain seq x y z
N TRP A 1 -4.74 -16.50 -17.53
CA TRP A 1 -3.36 -16.70 -17.01
C TRP A 1 -3.44 -16.77 -15.49
N ALA A 2 -2.90 -17.82 -14.87
CA ALA A 2 -3.16 -18.14 -13.46
C ALA A 2 -2.33 -17.26 -12.52
N CYS A 3 -2.98 -16.45 -11.67
CA CYS A 3 -2.28 -15.78 -10.57
C CYS A 3 -1.80 -16.81 -9.54
N ASP A 4 -0.54 -16.72 -9.13
CA ASP A 4 0.00 -17.47 -8.00
C ASP A 4 -0.83 -17.20 -6.72
N LYS A 5 -1.49 -18.25 -6.22
CA LYS A 5 -2.35 -18.16 -5.03
C LYS A 5 -1.53 -17.96 -3.75
N ARG A 6 -0.30 -18.49 -3.69
CA ARG A 6 0.59 -18.35 -2.54
C ARG A 6 1.05 -16.90 -2.43
N LEU A 7 1.52 -16.33 -3.54
CA LEU A 7 1.92 -14.92 -3.59
C LEU A 7 0.77 -14.00 -3.14
N ARG A 8 -0.45 -14.24 -3.65
CA ARG A 8 -1.63 -13.47 -3.24
C ARG A 8 -1.89 -13.57 -1.74
N ALA A 9 -1.76 -14.75 -1.13
CA ALA A 9 -1.94 -14.93 0.29
C ALA A 9 -0.88 -14.16 1.10
N HIS A 10 0.39 -14.24 0.70
CA HIS A 10 1.47 -13.50 1.35
C HIS A 10 1.29 -11.98 1.26
N VAL A 11 0.82 -11.45 0.13
CA VAL A 11 0.48 -10.01 0.00
C VAL A 11 -0.66 -9.63 0.95
N GLY A 12 -1.63 -10.52 1.17
CA GLY A 12 -2.70 -10.33 2.15
C GLY A 12 -2.17 -10.24 3.59
N VAL A 13 -1.23 -11.12 3.96
CA VAL A 13 -0.56 -11.10 5.28
C VAL A 13 0.27 -9.83 5.44
N LEU A 14 1.08 -9.47 4.43
CA LEU A 14 1.86 -8.24 4.42
C LEU A 14 0.95 -7.01 4.67
N SER A 15 -0.18 -6.93 3.97
CA SER A 15 -1.12 -5.82 4.10
C SER A 15 -1.74 -5.74 5.50
N ASP A 16 -2.11 -6.88 6.10
CA ASP A 16 -2.69 -6.89 7.46
C ASP A 16 -1.67 -6.58 8.56
N SER A 17 -0.41 -6.98 8.39
CA SER A 17 0.65 -6.66 9.34
C SER A 17 1.06 -5.19 9.22
N THR A 18 1.29 -4.70 7.99
CA THR A 18 1.79 -3.34 7.74
C THR A 18 0.81 -2.23 8.12
N ARG A 19 -0.50 -2.46 8.02
CA ARG A 19 -1.50 -1.44 8.44
C ARG A 19 -1.39 -1.06 9.93
N LYS A 20 -0.76 -1.89 10.76
CA LYS A 20 -0.67 -1.69 12.23
C LYS A 20 0.56 -0.88 12.63
N TRP A 21 1.69 -1.09 11.96
CA TRP A 21 2.97 -0.48 12.35
C TRP A 21 3.45 0.62 11.40
N HIS A 22 3.02 0.60 10.14
CA HIS A 22 3.50 1.55 9.14
C HIS A 22 2.49 2.70 8.94
N PRO A 23 2.85 3.96 9.27
CA PRO A 23 1.91 5.07 9.28
C PRO A 23 1.25 5.32 7.91
N TRP A 24 2.03 5.26 6.82
CA TRP A 24 1.49 5.40 5.47
C TRP A 24 0.51 4.29 5.08
N ALA A 25 0.80 3.03 5.43
CA ALA A 25 -0.10 1.91 5.14
C ALA A 25 -1.42 2.04 5.94
N GLY A 26 -1.32 2.50 7.19
CA GLY A 26 -2.46 2.84 8.03
C GLY A 26 -3.33 3.93 7.41
N ASP A 27 -2.72 4.98 6.86
CA ASP A 27 -3.42 6.09 6.19
C ASP A 27 -4.10 5.66 4.89
N VAL A 28 -3.43 4.88 4.04
CA VAL A 28 -4.04 4.34 2.81
C VAL A 28 -5.25 3.45 3.16
N TYR A 29 -5.13 2.62 4.19
CA TYR A 29 -6.22 1.78 4.67
C TYR A 29 -7.39 2.60 5.23
N ARG A 30 -7.12 3.61 6.06
CA ARG A 30 -8.14 4.52 6.59
C ARG A 30 -8.88 5.29 5.49
N ARG A 31 -8.17 5.75 4.46
CA ARG A 31 -8.81 6.39 3.30
C ARG A 31 -9.67 5.43 2.51
N ALA A 32 -9.26 4.17 2.38
CA ALA A 32 -10.08 3.17 1.73
C ALA A 32 -11.39 2.95 2.51
N LEU A 33 -11.33 2.86 3.83
CA LEU A 33 -12.53 2.78 4.67
C LEU A 33 -13.40 4.04 4.59
N ALA A 34 -12.79 5.24 4.60
CA ALA A 34 -13.52 6.50 4.50
C ALA A 34 -14.26 6.66 3.16
N ARG A 35 -13.83 5.95 2.11
CA ARG A 35 -14.54 5.86 0.82
C ARG A 35 -15.74 4.89 0.84
N GLY A 36 -16.04 4.29 1.99
CA GLY A 36 -17.11 3.29 2.13
C GLY A 36 -16.71 1.90 1.62
N GLN A 37 -15.41 1.60 1.46
CA GLN A 37 -14.99 0.26 1.05
C GLN A 37 -15.09 -0.73 2.22
N ASP A 38 -15.66 -1.91 1.96
CA ASP A 38 -15.64 -3.01 2.92
C ASP A 38 -14.22 -3.41 3.31
N HIS A 39 -14.05 -3.93 4.52
CA HIS A 39 -12.77 -4.37 5.07
C HIS A 39 -11.94 -5.27 4.10
N PRO A 40 -12.53 -6.29 3.43
CA PRO A 40 -11.78 -7.11 2.48
C PRO A 40 -11.36 -6.35 1.22
N HIS A 41 -12.10 -5.32 0.82
CA HIS A 41 -11.79 -4.50 -0.34
C HIS A 41 -10.70 -3.48 0.00
N ALA A 42 -10.80 -2.83 1.16
CA ALA A 42 -9.77 -1.94 1.69
C ALA A 42 -8.40 -2.64 1.83
N ARG A 43 -8.38 -3.91 2.30
CA ARG A 43 -7.14 -4.70 2.37
C ARG A 43 -6.53 -5.00 1.00
N ARG A 44 -7.35 -5.19 -0.04
CA ARG A 44 -6.87 -5.40 -1.42
C ARG A 44 -6.32 -4.12 -2.03
N THR A 45 -6.95 -2.97 -1.75
CA THR A 45 -6.45 -1.65 -2.15
C THR A 45 -5.08 -1.38 -1.55
N LEU A 46 -4.90 -1.70 -0.26
CA LEU A 46 -3.59 -1.61 0.41
C LEU A 46 -2.56 -2.56 -0.22
N GLY A 47 -2.93 -3.82 -0.47
CA GLY A 47 -2.03 -4.78 -1.12
C GLY A 47 -1.59 -4.34 -2.52
N ARG A 48 -2.48 -3.69 -3.28
CA ARG A 48 -2.13 -3.08 -4.57
C ARG A 48 -1.12 -1.94 -4.41
N ALA A 49 -1.31 -1.06 -3.43
CA ALA A 49 -0.37 0.03 -3.17
C ALA A 49 1.03 -0.52 -2.82
N TRP A 50 1.10 -1.58 -2.00
CA TRP A 50 2.37 -2.26 -1.70
C TRP A 50 3.03 -2.89 -2.93
N MET A 51 2.28 -3.59 -3.78
CA MET A 51 2.85 -4.18 -4.99
C MET A 51 3.45 -3.12 -5.91
N LEU A 52 2.82 -1.95 -6.02
CA LEU A 52 3.36 -0.82 -6.79
C LEU A 52 4.64 -0.27 -6.18
N GLU A 53 4.71 -0.16 -4.85
CA GLU A 53 5.90 0.31 -4.13
C GLU A 53 7.07 -0.69 -4.29
N LEU A 54 6.84 -1.99 -4.09
CA LEU A 54 7.86 -3.02 -4.31
C LEU A 54 8.34 -3.04 -5.76
N TRP A 55 7.42 -2.89 -6.72
CA TRP A 55 7.77 -2.79 -8.13
C TRP A 55 8.62 -1.54 -8.42
N ARG A 56 8.27 -0.40 -7.81
CA ARG A 56 9.04 0.85 -7.91
C ARG A 56 10.45 0.68 -7.35
N CYS A 57 10.60 0.10 -6.15
CA CYS A 57 11.91 -0.21 -5.57
C CYS A 57 12.73 -1.15 -6.45
N TRP A 58 12.09 -2.16 -7.06
CA TRP A 58 12.75 -3.09 -7.97
C TRP A 58 13.23 -2.40 -9.26
N GLN A 59 12.41 -1.53 -9.84
CA GLN A 59 12.76 -0.78 -11.05
C GLN A 59 13.83 0.28 -10.82
N ASP A 60 13.71 1.04 -9.73
CA ASP A 60 14.59 2.17 -9.45
C ASP A 60 15.95 1.73 -8.86
N GLY A 61 16.10 0.45 -8.47
CA GLY A 61 17.34 -0.12 -7.93
C GLY A 61 17.84 0.58 -6.65
N LYS A 62 17.00 1.41 -6.02
CA LYS A 62 17.33 2.22 -4.86
C LYS A 62 16.69 1.65 -3.60
N PRO A 63 17.40 1.63 -2.46
CA PRO A 63 16.82 1.27 -1.17
C PRO A 63 15.60 2.14 -0.87
N HIS A 64 14.60 1.54 -0.24
CA HIS A 64 13.34 2.16 0.17
C HIS A 64 13.56 3.53 0.82
N ASP A 65 13.13 4.58 0.12
CA ASP A 65 13.21 5.95 0.59
C ASP A 65 11.81 6.39 1.03
N PRO A 66 11.53 6.42 2.35
CA PRO A 66 10.21 6.79 2.88
C PRO A 66 9.81 8.23 2.52
N THR A 67 10.72 9.05 1.99
CA THR A 67 10.44 10.42 1.54
C THR A 67 9.96 10.51 0.09
N ARG A 68 10.03 9.43 -0.69
CA ARG A 68 9.63 9.39 -2.12
C ARG A 68 8.26 8.78 -2.39
N HIS A 69 7.44 8.63 -1.36
CA HIS A 69 6.04 8.26 -1.57
C HIS A 69 5.32 9.39 -2.32
N VAL A 70 5.07 9.19 -3.61
CA VAL A 70 4.27 10.11 -4.47
C VAL A 70 2.87 10.33 -3.89
N ASN A 71 2.34 9.38 -3.12
CA ASN A 71 1.08 9.53 -2.38
C ASN A 71 1.21 10.36 -1.08
N LEU A 72 2.40 10.43 -0.48
CA LEU A 72 2.68 11.27 0.69
C LEU A 72 2.96 12.72 0.27
N GLN A 73 3.66 12.92 -0.85
CA GLN A 73 3.79 14.23 -1.49
C GLN A 73 2.40 14.79 -1.87
N ARG A 74 1.52 13.97 -2.45
CA ARG A 74 0.14 14.39 -2.78
C ARG A 74 -0.68 14.80 -1.55
N LEU A 75 -0.38 14.25 -0.36
CA LEU A 75 -0.99 14.68 0.90
C LEU A 75 -0.42 15.99 1.42
N GLN A 76 0.90 16.16 1.35
CA GLN A 76 1.57 17.39 1.75
C GLN A 76 1.15 18.56 0.85
N THR A 77 0.90 18.31 -0.45
CA THR A 77 0.36 19.33 -1.38
C THR A 77 -1.11 19.68 -1.12
N THR A 78 -1.90 18.83 -0.44
CA THR A 78 -3.32 19.12 -0.15
C THR A 78 -3.51 19.99 1.11
N ASN A 79 -2.44 20.20 1.89
CA ASN A 79 -2.43 21.04 3.10
C ASN A 79 -1.74 22.41 2.88
N GLY A 80 -1.60 22.85 1.62
CA GLY A 80 -1.09 24.17 1.24
C GLY A 80 -2.20 25.09 0.77
#